data_AF-A0A6A6KWJ9-F1
#
_entry.id   AF-A0A6A6KWJ9-F1
#
_cell.length_a   1.000
_cell.length_b   1.000
_cell.length_c   1.000
_cell.angle_alpha   90.00
_cell.angle_beta   90.00
_cell.angle_gamma   90.00
#
_symmetry.space_group_name_H-M   'P 1'
#
loop_
_entity.id
_entity.type
_entity.pdbx_description
1 polymer ?
#
loop_
_entity_poly.entity_id
_entity_poly.type
_entity_poly.pdbx_seq_one_letter_code
_entity_poly.pdbx_strand_id
1 'polypeptide(L)'
;MFNAMMASGIRPDVHIYNCFISGLCKDGKTTKALDLFKLMLERGEEPSIVTYNVLISGLCKEGLVGDACKIFEMMLEKRKKPDVVADGTLQQWE
;
A
#
# COMPACT_ATOMS: atom_id res chain seq x y z
N MET A 1 3.74 -16.64 11.28
CA MET A 1 4.97 -15.84 11.14
C MET A 1 4.71 -14.35 11.38
N PHE A 2 3.92 -13.65 10.54
CA PHE A 2 3.62 -12.21 10.75
C PHE A 2 3.07 -11.89 12.16
N ASN A 3 2.04 -12.61 12.61
CA ASN A 3 1.49 -12.42 13.97
C ASN A 3 2.51 -12.70 15.07
N ALA A 4 3.42 -13.66 14.88
CA ALA A 4 4.47 -13.96 15.85
C ALA A 4 5.52 -12.83 15.91
N MET A 5 5.88 -12.24 14.76
CA MET A 5 6.76 -11.06 14.74
C MET A 5 6.14 -9.91 15.54
N MET A 6 4.85 -9.63 15.33
CA MET A 6 4.15 -8.59 16.08
C MET A 6 4.04 -8.90 17.57
N ALA A 7 3.76 -10.16 17.94
CA ALA A 7 3.69 -10.58 19.34
C ALA A 7 5.04 -10.45 20.07
N SER A 8 6.14 -10.61 19.35
CA SER A 8 7.51 -10.38 19.87
C SER A 8 7.93 -8.90 19.84
N GLY A 9 7.02 -7.97 19.53
CA GLY A 9 7.32 -6.53 19.48
C GLY A 9 8.07 -6.07 18.23
N ILE A 10 8.29 -6.95 17.25
CA ILE A 10 8.93 -6.57 15.98
C ILE A 10 7.90 -5.79 15.16
N ARG A 11 8.24 -4.55 14.81
CA ARG A 11 7.45 -3.70 13.92
C ARG A 11 7.81 -4.04 12.46
N PRO A 12 6.89 -4.61 11.67
CA PRO A 12 7.15 -4.89 10.27
C PRO A 12 7.31 -3.58 9.50
N ASP A 13 8.29 -3.52 8.61
CA ASP A 13 8.47 -2.42 7.66
C ASP A 13 7.68 -2.66 6.36
N VAL A 14 7.70 -1.68 5.46
CA VAL A 14 7.08 -1.73 4.13
C VAL A 14 7.47 -2.99 3.35
N HIS A 15 8.71 -3.45 3.45
CA HIS A 15 9.17 -4.62 2.71
C HIS A 15 8.50 -5.90 3.22
N ILE A 16 8.44 -6.07 4.55
CA ILE A 16 7.78 -7.20 5.19
C ILE A 16 6.30 -7.22 4.84
N TYR A 17 5.59 -6.08 4.93
CA TYR A 17 4.19 -5.99 4.51
C TYR A 17 4.00 -6.41 3.05
N ASN A 18 4.84 -5.93 2.14
CA ASN A 18 4.77 -6.27 0.72
C ASN A 18 4.97 -7.76 0.46
N CYS A 19 5.88 -8.40 1.18
CA CYS A 19 6.08 -9.85 1.09
C CYS A 19 4.80 -10.62 1.48
N PHE A 20 4.19 -10.28 2.62
CA PHE A 20 2.98 -10.97 3.08
C PHE A 20 1.78 -10.67 2.20
N ILE A 21 1.58 -9.41 1.79
CA ILE A 21 0.49 -9.00 0.88
C ILE A 21 0.62 -9.73 -0.47
N SER A 22 1.83 -9.76 -1.05
CA SER A 22 2.07 -10.47 -2.31
C SER A 22 1.83 -11.96 -2.20
N GLY A 23 2.31 -12.60 -1.13
CA GLY A 23 2.04 -14.01 -0.87
C GLY A 23 0.54 -14.31 -0.76
N LEU A 24 -0.19 -13.50 0.01
CA LEU A 24 -1.63 -13.68 0.21
C LEU A 24 -2.43 -13.49 -1.09
N CYS A 25 -2.10 -12.49 -1.92
CA CYS A 25 -2.75 -12.31 -3.23
C CYS A 25 -2.47 -13.47 -4.19
N LYS A 26 -1.25 -14.04 -4.18
CA LYS A 26 -0.91 -15.22 -4.99
C LYS A 26 -1.68 -16.47 -4.55
N ASP A 27 -1.95 -16.58 -3.25
CA ASP A 27 -2.73 -17.65 -2.64
C ASP A 27 -4.25 -17.49 -2.79
N GLY A 28 -4.73 -16.43 -3.46
CA GLY A 28 -6.17 -16.14 -3.57
C GLY A 28 -6.82 -15.72 -2.24
N LYS A 29 -6.02 -15.20 -1.30
CA LYS A 29 -6.46 -14.73 0.03
C LYS A 29 -6.49 -13.20 0.06
N THR A 30 -7.04 -12.57 -0.97
CA THR A 30 -6.92 -11.12 -1.16
C THR A 30 -7.63 -10.31 -0.06
N THR A 31 -8.68 -10.83 0.57
CA THR A 31 -9.30 -10.20 1.76
C THR A 31 -8.29 -10.03 2.90
N LYS A 32 -7.50 -11.07 3.20
CA LYS A 32 -6.45 -10.98 4.25
C LYS A 32 -5.32 -10.03 3.85
N ALA A 33 -5.02 -9.95 2.55
CA ALA A 33 -4.05 -9.00 2.02
C ALA A 33 -4.53 -7.55 2.22
N LEU A 34 -5.82 -7.28 2.03
CA LEU A 34 -6.43 -5.98 2.33
C LEU A 34 -6.39 -5.64 3.82
N ASP A 35 -6.60 -6.61 4.71
CA ASP A 35 -6.49 -6.37 6.15
C ASP A 35 -5.06 -5.98 6.56
N LEU A 36 -4.04 -6.64 5.99
CA LEU A 36 -2.65 -6.24 6.20
C LEU A 36 -2.33 -4.86 5.61
N PHE A 37 -2.89 -4.53 4.46
CA PHE A 37 -2.76 -3.21 3.85
C PHE A 37 -3.38 -2.10 4.73
N LYS A 38 -4.55 -2.34 5.33
CA LYS A 38 -5.15 -1.41 6.29
C LYS A 38 -4.28 -1.24 7.52
N LEU A 39 -3.79 -2.35 8.10
CA LEU A 39 -2.90 -2.32 9.24
C LEU A 39 -1.60 -1.54 8.95
N MET A 40 -1.06 -1.69 7.74
CA MET A 40 0.09 -0.92 7.26
C MET A 40 -0.19 0.58 7.32
N LEU A 41 -1.33 1.03 6.78
CA LEU A 41 -1.76 2.43 6.80
C LEU A 41 -1.98 2.95 8.23
N GLU A 42 -2.67 2.18 9.08
CA GLU A 42 -2.94 2.53 10.49
C GLU A 42 -1.65 2.72 11.30
N ARG A 43 -0.59 2.00 10.94
CA ARG A 43 0.74 2.12 11.57
C ARG A 43 1.60 3.22 10.97
N GLY A 44 1.07 3.99 10.03
CA GLY A 44 1.78 5.06 9.33
C GLY A 44 2.84 4.57 8.35
N GLU A 45 2.83 3.29 7.99
CA GLU A 45 3.72 2.76 6.96
C GLU A 45 3.15 3.12 5.58
N GLU A 46 3.98 3.75 4.74
CA GLU A 46 3.56 4.20 3.42
C GLU A 46 3.60 3.04 2.40
N PRO A 47 2.46 2.65 1.80
CA PRO A 47 2.46 1.62 0.78
C PRO A 47 3.18 2.12 -0.47
N SER A 48 4.08 1.28 -1.00
CA SER A 48 4.73 1.54 -2.29
C SER A 48 3.77 1.26 -3.46
N ILE A 49 4.10 1.76 -4.64
CA ILE A 49 3.40 1.43 -5.91
C ILE A 49 3.27 -0.09 -6.12
N VAL A 50 4.29 -0.86 -5.71
CA VAL A 50 4.27 -2.32 -5.82
C VAL A 50 3.13 -2.91 -4.98
N THR A 51 2.92 -2.41 -3.77
CA THR A 51 1.80 -2.80 -2.88
C THR A 51 0.45 -2.65 -3.56
N TYR A 52 0.19 -1.47 -4.14
CA TYR A 52 -1.06 -1.16 -4.83
C TYR A 52 -1.26 -2.09 -6.04
N ASN A 53 -0.24 -2.24 -6.88
CA ASN A 53 -0.32 -3.07 -8.07
C ASN A 53 -0.62 -4.54 -7.73
N VAL A 54 -0.01 -5.06 -6.67
CA VAL A 54 -0.25 -6.43 -6.20
C VAL A 54 -1.71 -6.62 -5.76
N LEU A 55 -2.25 -5.69 -4.97
CA LEU A 55 -3.65 -5.75 -4.50
C LEU A 55 -4.64 -5.62 -5.66
N ILE A 56 -4.44 -4.66 -6.56
CA ILE A 56 -5.28 -4.46 -7.75
C ILE A 56 -5.29 -5.73 -8.59
N SER A 57 -4.11 -6.32 -8.85
CA SER A 57 -4.02 -7.56 -9.63
C SER A 57 -4.72 -8.73 -8.95
N GLY A 58 -4.54 -8.90 -7.63
CA GLY A 58 -5.21 -9.94 -6.85
C GLY A 58 -6.74 -9.80 -6.88
N LEU A 59 -7.24 -8.59 -6.62
CA LEU A 59 -8.67 -8.29 -6.62
C LEU A 59 -9.31 -8.51 -7.99
N CYS A 60 -8.66 -8.08 -9.07
CA CYS A 60 -9.15 -8.34 -10.43
C CYS A 60 -9.22 -9.83 -10.75
N LYS A 61 -8.24 -10.63 -10.30
CA LYS A 61 -8.24 -12.10 -10.51
C LYS A 61 -9.36 -12.80 -9.75
N GLU A 62 -9.77 -12.27 -8.60
CA GLU A 62 -10.88 -12.77 -7.80
C GLU A 62 -12.24 -12.20 -8.24
N GLY A 63 -12.28 -11.36 -9.28
CA GLY A 63 -13.51 -10.71 -9.77
C GLY A 63 -14.01 -9.55 -8.88
N LEU A 64 -13.23 -9.13 -7.89
CA LEU A 64 -13.54 -8.05 -6.96
C LEU A 64 -13.16 -6.67 -7.54
N VAL A 65 -13.65 -6.38 -8.74
CA VAL A 65 -13.25 -5.19 -9.52
C VAL A 65 -13.58 -3.88 -8.80
N GLY A 66 -14.71 -3.82 -8.09
CA GLY A 66 -15.10 -2.61 -7.35
C GLY A 66 -14.09 -2.24 -6.25
N ASP A 67 -13.51 -3.24 -5.57
CA ASP A 67 -12.47 -2.99 -4.58
C ASP A 67 -11.13 -2.67 -5.24
N ALA A 68 -10.84 -3.28 -6.39
CA ALA A 68 -9.65 -2.93 -7.18
C ALA A 68 -9.66 -1.45 -7.61
N CYS A 69 -10.81 -0.93 -8.03
CA CYS A 69 -11.00 0.48 -8.36
C CYS A 69 -10.73 1.40 -7.16
N LYS A 70 -11.25 1.07 -5.97
CA LYS A 70 -10.98 1.86 -4.75
C LYS A 70 -9.49 1.91 -4.42
N ILE A 71 -8.79 0.78 -4.53
CA ILE A 71 -7.33 0.73 -4.30
C ILE A 71 -6.58 1.57 -5.33
N PHE A 72 -7.02 1.56 -6.59
CA PHE A 72 -6.45 2.39 -7.65
C PHE A 72 -6.69 3.90 -7.40
N GLU A 73 -7.89 4.29 -6.96
CA GLU A 73 -8.21 5.67 -6.60
C GLU A 73 -7.32 6.16 -5.44
N MET A 74 -7.16 5.35 -4.38
CA MET A 74 -6.25 5.67 -3.27
C MET A 74 -4.79 5.86 -3.74
N MET A 75 -4.33 5.06 -4.70
CA MET A 75 -3.01 5.22 -5.31
C MET A 75 -2.87 6.55 -6.06
N LEU A 76 -3.91 6.97 -6.80
CA LEU A 76 -3.91 8.23 -7.53
C LEU A 76 -3.95 9.44 -6.57
N GLU A 77 -4.73 9.38 -5.50
CA GLU A 77 -4.77 10.42 -4.47
C GLU A 77 -3.40 10.62 -3.81
N LYS A 78 -2.70 9.52 -3.49
CA LYS A 78 -1.32 9.60 -2.99
C LYS A 78 -0.35 10.18 -4.01
N ARG A 79 -0.47 9.81 -5.30
CA ARG A 79 0.38 10.37 -6.36
C ARG A 79 0.13 11.85 -6.63
N LYS A 80 -1.08 12.36 -6.37
CA LYS A 80 -1.41 13.79 -6.46
C LYS A 80 -0.75 14.64 -5.37
N LYS A 81 -0.10 14.02 -4.38
CA LYS A 81 0.88 14.68 -3.50
C LYS A 81 2.32 14.42 -3.99
N PRO A 82 2.82 15.09 -5.05
CA PRO A 82 4.27 15.25 -5.23
C PRO A 82 4.74 16.57 -4.59
N ASP A 83 5.89 16.49 -3.89
CA ASP A 83 6.76 17.57 -3.38
C ASP A 83 6.22 19.01 -3.38
N VAL A 84 5.80 19.51 -2.21
CA VAL A 84 5.50 20.95 -1.97
C VAL A 84 6.79 21.79 -1.82
N VAL A 85 7.91 21.36 -2.43
CA VAL A 85 9.19 22.09 -2.47
C VAL A 85 9.63 22.33 -3.91
N ALA A 86 8.72 22.82 -4.76
CA ALA A 86 9.10 23.34 -6.07
C ALA A 86 8.27 24.57 -6.53
N ASP A 87 7.52 25.21 -5.64
CA ASP A 87 6.76 26.44 -5.98
C ASP A 87 7.31 27.70 -5.26
N GLY A 88 8.25 27.53 -4.31
CA GLY A 88 8.84 28.65 -3.55
C GLY A 88 10.23 29.11 -4.01
N THR A 89 10.86 28.44 -4.97
CA THR A 89 12.28 28.68 -5.32
C THR A 89 12.48 29.56 -6.56
N LEU A 90 11.41 29.97 -7.25
CA LEU A 90 11.49 30.80 -8.46
C LEU A 90 11.12 32.28 -8.26
N GLN A 91 11.02 32.76 -7.02
CA GLN A 91 10.69 34.16 -6.71
C GLN A 91 11.87 34.94 -6.10
N GLN A 92 13.07 34.76 -6.66
CA GLN A 92 14.26 35.58 -6.36
C GLN A 92 14.94 36.11 -7.63
N TRP A 93 14.16 36.53 -8.64
CA TRP A 93 14.69 37.24 -9.82
C TRP A 93 13.82 38.46 -10.16
N GLU A 94 13.47 39.24 -9.13
CA GLU A 94 13.08 40.65 -9.27
C GLU A 94 13.85 41.50 -8.25
#